data_AF-A0A962YFU6-F1
#
_entry.id   AF-A0A962YFU6-F1
#
_cell.length_a   1.000
_cell.length_b   1.000
_cell.length_c   1.000
_cell.angle_alpha   90.00
_cell.angle_beta   90.00
_cell.angle_gamma   90.00
#
_symmetry.space_group_name_H-M   'P 1'
#
loop_
_entity.id
_entity.type
_entity.pdbx_description
1 polymer ?
#
loop_
_entity_poly.entity_id
_entity_poly.type
_entity_poly.pdbx_seq_one_letter_code
_entity_poly.pdbx_strand_id
1 'polypeptide(L)'
;HFLGCAHTQANFESAFYRSTIADNNSFEQWEAEGGLDATRRANKIWKKQLAEYQAPAIDPAVDEALQAYIATRKASMPDASY
;
A
#
# COMPACT_ATOMS: atom_id res chain seq x y z
N HIS A 1 -20.49 -0.08 -30.01
CA HIS A 1 -19.70 -0.06 -28.75
C HIS A 1 -18.36 -0.77 -29.01
N PHE A 2 -17.35 -0.55 -28.16
CA PHE A 2 -15.97 -1.07 -28.40
C PHE A 2 -15.51 -2.12 -27.39
N LEU A 3 -16.35 -2.52 -26.44
CA LEU A 3 -15.98 -3.50 -25.40
C LEU A 3 -15.50 -4.84 -25.97
N GLY A 4 -16.08 -5.30 -27.08
CA GLY A 4 -15.74 -6.59 -27.69
C GLY A 4 -14.71 -6.53 -28.83
N CYS A 5 -14.17 -5.36 -29.18
CA CYS A 5 -13.24 -5.30 -30.30
C CYS A 5 -11.84 -5.81 -29.90
N ALA A 6 -11.12 -6.37 -30.88
CA ALA A 6 -9.80 -6.95 -30.68
C ALA A 6 -8.81 -5.98 -30.01
N HIS A 7 -8.86 -4.69 -30.40
CA HIS A 7 -8.01 -3.67 -29.79
C HIS A 7 -8.28 -3.50 -28.28
N THR A 8 -9.55 -3.43 -27.85
CA THR A 8 -9.88 -3.28 -26.43
C THR A 8 -9.43 -4.51 -25.65
N GLN A 9 -9.69 -5.72 -26.15
CA GLN A 9 -9.29 -6.96 -25.48
C GLN A 9 -7.76 -7.08 -25.35
N ALA A 10 -7.01 -6.74 -26.41
CA ALA A 10 -5.56 -6.84 -26.42
C ALA A 10 -4.86 -5.85 -25.47
N ASN A 11 -5.50 -4.72 -25.14
CA ASN A 11 -4.88 -3.63 -24.38
C ASN A 11 -5.48 -3.38 -23.00
N PHE A 12 -6.63 -3.98 -22.66
CA PHE A 12 -7.39 -3.62 -21.45
C PHE A 12 -6.61 -3.78 -20.14
N GLU A 13 -5.77 -4.81 -20.02
CA GLU A 13 -5.05 -5.08 -18.77
C GLU A 13 -3.88 -4.11 -18.53
N SER A 14 -3.27 -3.58 -19.58
CA SER A 14 -2.05 -2.77 -19.50
C SER A 14 -2.28 -1.28 -19.77
N ALA A 15 -3.32 -0.92 -20.52
CA ALA A 15 -3.59 0.47 -20.91
C ALA A 15 -4.32 1.29 -19.83
N PHE A 16 -4.83 0.64 -18.76
CA PHE A 16 -5.59 1.30 -17.71
C PHE A 16 -4.98 1.06 -16.33
N TYR A 17 -4.82 2.15 -15.57
CA TYR A 17 -4.54 2.05 -14.15
C TYR A 17 -5.81 1.68 -13.39
N ARG A 18 -5.73 0.65 -12.54
CA ARG A 18 -6.80 0.27 -11.61
C ARG A 18 -6.48 0.80 -10.22
N SER A 19 -7.26 1.77 -9.77
CA SER A 19 -7.12 2.30 -8.41
C SER A 19 -7.43 1.21 -7.39
N THR A 20 -6.59 1.09 -6.37
CA THR A 20 -6.78 0.18 -5.24
C THR A 20 -7.77 0.70 -4.19
N ILE A 21 -8.20 1.97 -4.30
CA ILE A 21 -9.06 2.65 -3.32
C ILE A 21 -10.41 3.06 -3.92
N ALA A 22 -10.49 3.35 -5.21
CA ALA A 22 -11.72 3.83 -5.84
C ALA A 22 -12.82 2.75 -5.80
N ASP A 23 -14.05 3.19 -5.60
CA ASP A 23 -15.24 2.38 -5.78
C ASP A 23 -15.92 2.89 -7.05
N ASN A 24 -16.05 2.01 -8.05
CA ASN A 24 -16.65 2.32 -9.35
C ASN A 24 -17.94 1.50 -9.56
N ASN A 25 -18.54 1.00 -8.49
CA ASN A 25 -19.81 0.29 -8.52
C ASN A 25 -20.99 1.26 -8.72
N SER A 26 -22.19 0.72 -8.92
CA SER A 26 -23.40 1.54 -8.91
C SER A 26 -23.68 2.11 -7.51
N PHE A 27 -24.52 3.15 -7.45
CA PHE A 27 -24.95 3.74 -6.19
C PHE A 27 -25.61 2.70 -5.27
N GLU A 28 -26.49 1.86 -5.81
CA GLU A 28 -27.25 0.87 -5.05
C GLU A 28 -26.33 -0.18 -4.42
N GLN A 29 -25.29 -0.61 -5.14
CA GLN A 29 -24.31 -1.53 -4.59
C GLN A 29 -23.44 -0.86 -3.53
N TRP A 30 -22.96 0.35 -3.79
CA TRP A 30 -22.18 1.13 -2.81
C TRP A 30 -22.98 1.36 -1.50
N GLU A 31 -24.26 1.68 -1.60
CA GLU A 31 -25.16 1.85 -0.46
C GLU A 31 -25.36 0.52 0.30
N ALA A 32 -25.65 -0.57 -0.41
CA ALA A 32 -25.81 -1.90 0.19
C ALA A 32 -24.53 -2.41 0.86
N GLU A 33 -23.35 -2.03 0.36
CA GLU A 33 -22.04 -2.35 0.94
C GLU A 33 -21.62 -1.39 2.07
N GLY A 34 -22.53 -0.52 2.53
CA GLY A 34 -22.36 0.30 3.72
C GLY A 34 -21.88 1.73 3.46
N GLY A 35 -21.99 2.21 2.21
CA GLY A 35 -21.78 3.61 1.85
C GLY A 35 -20.39 4.13 2.22
N LEU A 36 -19.36 3.30 2.03
CA LEU A 36 -18.00 3.64 2.48
C LEU A 36 -17.43 4.78 1.63
N ASP A 37 -16.93 5.83 2.26
CA ASP A 37 -16.12 6.83 1.58
C ASP A 37 -14.69 6.31 1.29
N ALA A 38 -13.90 7.08 0.53
CA ALA A 38 -12.53 6.71 0.17
C ALA A 38 -11.62 6.54 1.40
N THR A 39 -11.81 7.36 2.44
CA THR A 39 -11.00 7.33 3.67
C THR A 39 -11.24 6.04 4.44
N ARG A 40 -12.50 5.60 4.57
CA ARG A 40 -12.88 4.35 5.24
C ARG A 40 -12.36 3.13 4.49
N ARG A 41 -12.41 3.14 3.15
CA ARG A 41 -11.81 2.07 2.32
C ARG A 41 -10.29 2.04 2.47
N ALA A 42 -9.63 3.20 2.37
CA ALA A 42 -8.18 3.31 2.59
C ALA A 42 -7.77 2.83 3.99
N ASN A 43 -8.58 3.14 5.02
CA ASN A 43 -8.32 2.71 6.40
C ASN A 43 -8.23 1.19 6.55
N LYS A 44 -9.17 0.49 5.91
CA LYS A 44 -9.19 -0.98 5.89
C LYS A 44 -7.98 -1.55 5.15
N ILE A 45 -7.60 -0.93 4.02
CA ILE A 45 -6.50 -1.40 3.17
C ILE A 45 -5.16 -1.32 3.90
N TRP A 46 -4.78 -0.18 4.48
CA TRP A 46 -3.46 -0.07 5.13
C TRP A 46 -3.36 -0.97 6.36
N LYS A 47 -4.45 -1.14 7.12
CA LYS A 47 -4.47 -2.07 8.27
C LYS A 47 -4.24 -3.51 7.82
N LYS A 48 -4.87 -3.91 6.71
CA LYS A 48 -4.65 -5.22 6.09
C LYS A 48 -3.19 -5.37 5.65
N GLN A 49 -2.64 -4.37 4.95
CA GLN A 49 -1.24 -4.42 4.50
C GLN A 49 -0.26 -4.57 5.67
N LEU A 50 -0.46 -3.87 6.79
CA LEU A 50 0.39 -4.05 7.98
C LEU A 50 0.23 -5.43 8.62
N ALA A 51 -1.00 -5.96 8.67
CA ALA A 51 -1.26 -7.28 9.23
C ALA A 51 -0.64 -8.41 8.38
N GLU A 52 -0.55 -8.21 7.07
CA GLU A 52 -0.02 -9.17 6.10
C GLU A 52 1.48 -8.97 5.81
N TYR A 53 2.07 -7.85 6.26
CA TYR A 53 3.45 -7.52 5.95
C TYR A 53 4.42 -8.53 6.57
N GLN A 54 5.27 -9.10 5.73
CA GLN A 54 6.43 -9.88 6.14
C GLN A 54 7.69 -9.10 5.75
N ALA A 55 8.52 -8.77 6.74
CA ALA A 55 9.78 -8.09 6.48
C ALA A 55 10.67 -8.98 5.59
N PRO A 56 11.24 -8.44 4.49
CA PRO A 56 12.20 -9.19 3.70
C PRO A 56 13.44 -9.48 4.53
N ALA A 57 14.05 -10.66 4.32
CA ALA A 57 15.25 -11.03 5.04
C ALA A 57 16.40 -10.06 4.72
N ILE A 58 17.11 -9.64 5.76
CA ILE A 58 18.38 -8.92 5.69
C ILE A 58 19.50 -9.83 6.18
N ASP A 59 20.70 -9.68 5.60
CA ASP A 59 21.90 -10.37 6.09
C ASP A 59 22.15 -9.97 7.56
N PRO A 60 22.23 -10.93 8.51
CA PRO A 60 22.49 -10.63 9.92
C PRO A 60 23.73 -9.77 10.15
N ALA A 61 24.82 -9.97 9.39
CA ALA A 61 26.05 -9.20 9.55
C ALA A 61 25.85 -7.72 9.15
N VAL A 62 24.99 -7.47 8.17
CA VAL A 62 24.62 -6.11 7.75
C VAL A 62 23.72 -5.44 8.79
N ASP A 63 22.72 -6.15 9.31
CA ASP A 63 21.84 -5.62 10.37
C ASP A 63 22.65 -5.25 11.63
N GLU A 64 23.55 -6.13 12.06
CA GLU A 64 24.46 -5.86 13.18
C GLU A 64 25.34 -4.62 12.95
N ALA A 65 25.93 -4.48 11.77
CA ALA A 65 26.74 -3.32 11.42
C ALA A 65 25.92 -2.01 11.43
N LEU A 66 24.69 -2.05 10.91
CA LEU A 66 23.76 -0.91 10.95
C LEU A 66 23.41 -0.53 12.38
N GLN A 67 23.09 -1.51 13.23
CA GLN A 67 22.76 -1.29 14.64
C GLN A 67 23.95 -0.69 15.42
N ALA A 68 25.17 -1.19 15.19
CA ALA A 68 26.39 -0.67 15.81
C ALA A 68 26.69 0.79 15.41
N TYR A 69 26.52 1.10 14.13
CA TYR A 69 26.66 2.47 13.64
C TYR A 69 25.61 3.41 14.25
N ILE A 70 24.33 3.00 14.27
CA ILE A 70 23.24 3.78 14.89
C ILE A 70 23.54 4.05 16.37
N ALA A 71 23.97 3.03 17.13
CA ALA A 71 24.32 3.17 18.53
C ALA A 71 25.46 4.18 18.74
N THR A 72 26.52 4.09 17.95
CA THR A 72 27.66 5.02 18.00
C THR A 72 27.22 6.45 17.69
N ARG A 73 26.38 6.65 16.67
CA ARG A 73 25.87 7.97 16.28
C ARG A 73 24.96 8.57 17.34
N LYS A 74 24.05 7.77 17.92
CA LYS A 74 23.19 8.21 19.03
C LYS A 74 24.00 8.59 20.25
N ALA A 75 25.01 7.79 20.64
CA ALA A 75 25.87 8.12 21.77
C ALA A 75 26.71 9.39 21.57
N SER A 76 26.98 9.79 20.32
CA SER A 76 27.76 10.99 20.00
C SER A 76 27.00 12.31 20.14
N MET A 77 25.68 12.27 20.38
CA MET A 77 24.82 13.44 20.43
C MET A 77 23.84 13.32 21.61
N PRO A 78 23.49 14.42 22.31
CA PRO A 78 22.40 14.37 23.29
C PRO A 78 21.07 14.06 22.58
N ASP A 79 20.18 13.35 23.27
CA ASP A 79 18.83 13.09 22.76
C ASP A 79 18.09 14.41 22.53
N ALA A 80 17.51 14.57 21.34
CA ALA A 80 16.67 15.70 21.01
C ALA A 80 15.21 15.36 21.31
N SER A 81 14.63 16.02 22.32
CA SER A 81 13.18 16.08 22.49
C SER A 81 12.64 17.24 21.65
N TYR A 82 11.80 16.95 20.65
CA TYR A 82 10.94 17.95 19.99
C TYR A 82 9.50 17.69 20.38
#